data_AF-A0A354C291-F1
#
_entry.id   AF-A0A354C291-F1
#
_cell.length_a   1.000
_cell.length_b   1.000
_cell.length_c   1.000
_cell.angle_alpha   90.00
_cell.angle_beta   90.00
_cell.angle_gamma   90.00
#
_symmetry.space_group_name_H-M   'P 1'
#
loop_
_entity.id
_entity.type
_entity.pdbx_description
1 polymer ?
#
loop_
_entity_poly.entity_id
_entity_poly.type
_entity_poly.pdbx_seq_one_letter_code
_entity_poly.pdbx_strand_id
1 'polypeptide(L)'
;MLIITVMNQCTGGSTMTEKSEIIIDVRTREEFVKEHVRGAINIPHYDVAFYADLLKGKKIRVYCNTGGRAALCQEKIKAMGLDAEVIPVEDVDLMDKEGKDIICAVNFVSVRPGDEDLFLGGMMDICRATEAMDGYLGSKVLEVSGVSAAGSLLPESHSDLEIIPRKYIILTYWESKEAHEKSHELPDFFDRYNSVPKYLTQMPYEEFYEILK
;
A
#
# COMPACT_ATOMS: atom_id res chain seq x y z
N MET A 1 -31.17 -23.62 17.28
CA MET A 1 -30.38 -24.85 17.51
C MET A 1 -30.75 -25.83 16.40
N LEU A 2 -30.01 -25.80 15.29
CA LEU A 2 -30.19 -26.72 14.17
C LEU A 2 -28.85 -27.43 13.98
N ILE A 3 -28.81 -28.69 14.37
CA ILE A 3 -27.65 -29.58 14.25
C ILE A 3 -27.73 -30.18 12.85
N ILE A 4 -26.79 -29.83 11.97
CA ILE A 4 -26.58 -30.57 10.72
C ILE A 4 -25.41 -31.53 10.97
N THR A 5 -25.74 -32.80 11.19
CA THR A 5 -24.79 -33.90 11.26
C THR A 5 -24.48 -34.35 9.82
N VAL A 6 -23.21 -34.29 9.41
CA VAL A 6 -22.74 -35.01 8.23
C VAL A 6 -21.83 -36.15 8.71
N MET A 7 -22.27 -37.39 8.51
CA MET A 7 -21.50 -38.60 8.80
C MET A 7 -20.58 -38.96 7.61
N ASN A 8 -19.29 -38.82 7.87
CA ASN A 8 -18.12 -39.66 7.57
C ASN A 8 -18.18 -40.73 6.44
N GLN A 9 -17.12 -40.77 5.62
CA GLN A 9 -16.47 -42.05 5.25
C GLN A 9 -14.95 -41.88 5.21
N CYS A 10 -14.26 -42.61 6.10
CA CYS A 10 -12.82 -42.86 6.04
C CYS A 10 -12.53 -44.04 5.11
N THR A 11 -11.57 -43.88 4.21
CA THR A 11 -10.74 -44.97 3.68
C THR A 11 -9.28 -44.52 3.77
N GLY A 12 -8.44 -45.36 4.38
CA GLY A 12 -7.08 -45.01 4.80
C GLY A 12 -6.06 -44.83 3.68
N GLY A 13 -5.07 -43.98 3.98
CA GLY A 13 -3.83 -43.77 3.23
C GLY A 13 -3.05 -42.65 3.92
N SER A 14 -1.80 -42.92 4.30
CA SER A 14 -0.81 -42.02 4.96
C SER A 14 -1.21 -40.55 5.12
N THR A 15 -1.55 -40.12 6.33
CA THR A 15 -1.81 -38.69 6.61
C THR A 15 -0.49 -37.93 6.80
N MET A 16 0.20 -37.66 5.70
CA MET A 16 0.89 -36.38 5.62
C MET A 16 -0.23 -35.34 5.51
N THR A 17 -0.46 -34.57 6.58
CA THR A 17 -1.40 -33.46 6.52
C THR A 17 -0.89 -32.49 5.45
N GLU A 18 -1.53 -32.48 4.28
CA GLU A 18 -1.25 -31.52 3.22
C GLU A 18 -1.37 -30.11 3.82
N LYS A 19 -0.23 -29.41 3.91
CA LYS A 19 -0.22 -28.04 4.39
C LYS A 19 -0.90 -27.19 3.32
N SER A 20 -1.82 -26.32 3.73
CA SER A 20 -2.36 -25.29 2.85
C SER A 20 -1.20 -24.48 2.25
N GLU A 21 -1.12 -24.45 0.92
CA GLU A 21 -0.13 -23.64 0.19
C GLU A 21 -0.56 -22.17 0.16
N ILE A 22 0.41 -21.26 0.25
CA ILE A 22 0.23 -19.83 0.08
C ILE A 22 1.32 -19.27 -0.83
N ILE A 23 0.91 -18.50 -1.83
CA ILE A 23 1.81 -17.80 -2.74
C ILE A 23 1.84 -16.32 -2.33
N ILE A 24 3.03 -15.77 -2.17
CA ILE A 24 3.24 -14.43 -1.65
C ILE A 24 4.06 -13.63 -2.64
N ASP A 25 3.46 -12.56 -3.14
CA ASP A 25 4.17 -11.50 -3.85
C ASP A 25 4.84 -10.58 -2.83
N VAL A 26 6.17 -10.54 -2.84
CA VAL A 26 6.95 -9.78 -1.85
C VAL A 26 7.34 -8.37 -2.30
N ARG A 27 6.73 -7.90 -3.39
CA ARG A 27 6.90 -6.57 -3.97
C ARG A 27 6.06 -5.52 -3.25
N THR A 28 6.15 -4.25 -3.69
CA THR A 28 5.31 -3.18 -3.15
C THR A 28 3.83 -3.47 -3.41
N ARG A 29 2.96 -2.81 -2.65
CA ARG A 29 1.52 -2.86 -2.87
C ARG A 29 1.17 -2.40 -4.28
N GLU A 30 1.80 -1.32 -4.73
CA GLU A 30 1.52 -0.72 -6.01
C GLU A 30 1.95 -1.63 -7.18
N GLU A 31 3.09 -2.32 -7.07
CA GLU A 31 3.50 -3.38 -8.02
C GLU A 31 2.50 -4.53 -8.07
N PHE A 32 1.99 -4.97 -6.91
CA PHE A 32 1.01 -6.04 -6.81
C PHE A 32 -0.33 -5.66 -7.44
N VAL A 33 -0.87 -4.48 -7.11
CA VAL A 33 -2.14 -4.00 -7.68
C VAL A 33 -2.05 -3.94 -9.21
N LYS A 34 -0.91 -3.46 -9.74
CA LYS A 34 -0.68 -3.34 -11.18
C LYS A 34 -0.77 -4.69 -11.91
N GLU A 35 -0.06 -5.70 -11.42
CA GLU A 35 -0.08 -7.06 -11.97
C GLU A 35 0.59 -8.02 -10.99
N HIS A 36 -0.04 -9.14 -10.66
CA HIS A 36 0.51 -10.20 -9.80
C HIS A 36 0.04 -11.59 -10.26
N VAL A 37 0.66 -12.64 -9.73
CA VAL A 37 0.23 -14.03 -9.96
C VAL A 37 -1.16 -14.23 -9.36
N ARG A 38 -2.10 -14.79 -10.14
CA ARG A 38 -3.47 -15.03 -9.69
C ARG A 38 -3.51 -15.84 -8.40
N GLY A 39 -4.25 -15.35 -7.41
CA GLY A 39 -4.38 -16.00 -6.10
C GLY A 39 -3.18 -15.82 -5.16
N ALA A 40 -2.15 -15.08 -5.55
CA ALA A 40 -1.12 -14.64 -4.64
C ALA A 40 -1.66 -13.57 -3.67
N ILE A 41 -1.08 -13.48 -2.48
CA ILE A 41 -1.29 -12.37 -1.56
C ILE A 41 -0.08 -11.44 -1.58
N ASN A 42 -0.30 -10.15 -1.29
CA ASN A 42 0.81 -9.21 -1.14
C ASN A 42 1.28 -9.12 0.31
N ILE A 43 2.55 -9.47 0.53
CA ILE A 43 3.26 -9.18 1.78
C ILE A 43 4.65 -8.68 1.38
N PRO A 44 4.88 -7.35 1.35
CA PRO A 44 6.19 -6.80 1.03
C PRO A 44 7.29 -7.44 1.90
N HIS A 45 8.44 -7.75 1.31
CA HIS A 45 9.51 -8.46 2.04
C HIS A 45 10.00 -7.73 3.30
N TYR A 46 9.78 -6.42 3.42
CA TYR A 46 10.10 -5.63 4.61
C TYR A 46 9.05 -5.75 5.72
N ASP A 47 7.84 -6.20 5.40
CA ASP A 47 6.73 -6.36 6.34
C ASP A 47 6.49 -7.81 6.79
N VAL A 48 7.16 -8.79 6.17
CA VAL A 48 6.89 -10.23 6.40
C VAL A 48 6.87 -10.65 7.88
N ALA A 49 7.67 -9.99 8.73
CA ALA A 49 7.70 -10.27 10.16
C ALA A 49 6.37 -9.97 10.86
N PHE A 50 5.63 -8.96 10.41
CA PHE A 50 4.31 -8.62 10.95
C PHE A 50 3.27 -9.71 10.66
N TYR A 51 3.49 -10.54 9.64
CA TYR A 51 2.57 -11.57 9.19
C TYR A 51 2.98 -12.99 9.62
N ALA A 52 3.98 -13.14 10.49
CA ALA A 52 4.53 -14.45 10.88
C ALA A 52 3.45 -15.45 11.34
N ASP A 53 2.44 -15.00 12.07
CA ASP A 53 1.35 -15.86 12.55
C ASP A 53 0.46 -16.39 11.42
N LEU A 54 0.20 -15.58 10.38
CA LEU A 54 -0.54 -15.99 9.18
C LEU A 54 0.20 -17.12 8.43
N LEU A 55 1.52 -17.14 8.51
CA LEU A 55 2.39 -18.04 7.77
C LEU A 55 2.57 -19.41 8.44
N LYS A 56 2.28 -19.53 9.75
CA LYS A 56 2.45 -20.78 10.50
C LYS A 56 1.63 -21.92 9.92
N GLY A 57 2.26 -23.09 9.81
CA GLY A 57 1.59 -24.32 9.35
C GLY A 57 1.26 -24.36 7.85
N LYS A 58 1.66 -23.35 7.07
CA LYS A 58 1.45 -23.30 5.61
C LYS A 58 2.68 -23.79 4.85
N LYS A 59 2.48 -24.19 3.59
CA LYS A 59 3.56 -24.31 2.60
C LYS A 59 3.72 -22.96 1.93
N ILE A 60 4.82 -22.27 2.21
CA ILE A 60 4.99 -20.87 1.80
C ILE A 60 5.82 -20.83 0.52
N ARG A 61 5.29 -20.16 -0.51
CA ARG A 61 6.02 -19.85 -1.74
C ARG A 61 6.09 -18.34 -1.91
N VAL A 62 7.28 -17.79 -2.11
CA VAL A 62 7.51 -16.35 -2.25
C VAL A 62 8.07 -16.02 -3.62
N TYR A 63 7.70 -14.88 -4.20
CA TYR A 63 8.25 -14.45 -5.49
C TYR A 63 8.36 -12.93 -5.60
N CYS A 64 9.19 -12.51 -6.56
CA CYS A 64 9.28 -11.12 -7.04
C CYS A 64 9.85 -11.13 -8.47
N ASN A 65 9.85 -9.99 -9.16
CA ASN A 65 10.27 -9.89 -10.58
C ASN A 65 11.75 -10.22 -10.85
N THR A 66 12.62 -10.18 -9.84
CA THR A 66 14.08 -10.30 -10.04
C THR A 66 14.74 -11.33 -9.13
N GLY A 67 13.96 -12.08 -8.35
CA GLY A 67 14.44 -13.04 -7.35
C GLY A 67 15.02 -12.41 -6.06
N GLY A 68 15.67 -11.25 -6.13
CA GLY A 68 16.41 -10.67 -4.99
C GLY A 68 15.54 -10.39 -3.74
N ARG A 69 14.36 -9.79 -3.90
CA ARG A 69 13.44 -9.53 -2.77
C ARG A 69 12.86 -10.83 -2.22
N ALA A 70 12.61 -11.82 -3.07
CA ALA A 70 12.11 -13.13 -2.66
C ALA A 70 13.15 -13.90 -1.84
N ALA A 71 14.43 -13.86 -2.22
CA ALA A 71 15.53 -14.42 -1.45
C ALA A 71 15.63 -13.78 -0.05
N LEU A 72 15.61 -12.44 0.03
CA LEU A 72 15.61 -11.72 1.32
C LEU A 72 14.39 -12.07 2.18
N CYS A 73 13.22 -12.24 1.57
CA CYS A 73 12.01 -12.66 2.26
C CYS A 73 12.15 -14.09 2.81
N GLN A 74 12.68 -15.01 2.02
CA GLN A 74 12.94 -16.39 2.43
C GLN A 74 13.87 -16.44 3.65
N GLU A 75 14.95 -15.67 3.65
CA GLU A 75 15.88 -15.59 4.79
C GLU A 75 15.19 -15.08 6.07
N LYS A 76 14.37 -14.04 5.96
CA LYS A 76 13.57 -13.53 7.09
C LYS A 76 12.58 -14.56 7.61
N ILE A 77 11.90 -15.29 6.72
CA ILE A 77 10.97 -16.37 7.11
C ILE A 77 11.71 -17.49 7.85
N LYS A 78 12.87 -17.90 7.34
CA LYS A 78 13.75 -18.89 8.00
C LYS A 78 14.22 -18.42 9.38
N ALA A 79 14.58 -17.15 9.53
CA ALA A 79 14.94 -16.57 10.83
C ALA A 79 13.80 -16.60 11.85
N MET A 80 12.54 -16.65 11.41
CA MET A 80 11.36 -16.80 12.27
C MET A 80 11.03 -18.26 12.60
N GLY A 81 11.86 -19.23 12.19
CA GLY A 81 11.62 -20.67 12.40
C GLY A 81 10.57 -21.28 11.48
N LEU A 82 10.25 -20.60 10.38
CA LEU A 82 9.36 -21.06 9.32
C LEU A 82 10.16 -21.44 8.07
N ASP A 83 9.53 -22.11 7.11
CA ASP A 83 10.18 -22.45 5.85
C ASP A 83 9.41 -21.87 4.66
N ALA A 84 10.14 -21.43 3.64
CA ALA A 84 9.59 -20.88 2.41
C ALA A 84 10.45 -21.26 1.21
N GLU A 85 9.78 -21.47 0.07
CA GLU A 85 10.41 -21.72 -1.22
C GLU A 85 10.32 -20.48 -2.09
N VAL A 86 11.42 -20.11 -2.75
CA VAL A 86 11.41 -19.05 -3.76
C VAL A 86 10.89 -19.65 -5.06
N ILE A 87 9.89 -19.02 -5.68
CA ILE A 87 9.49 -19.33 -7.05
C ILE A 87 10.51 -18.69 -8.00
N PRO A 88 11.17 -19.46 -8.89
CA PRO A 88 12.07 -18.92 -9.91
C PRO A 88 11.37 -17.87 -10.78
N VAL A 89 12.13 -16.88 -11.26
CA VAL A 89 11.56 -15.77 -12.05
C VAL A 89 10.95 -16.29 -13.35
N GLU A 90 11.65 -17.22 -14.00
CA GLU A 90 11.21 -17.91 -15.21
C GLU A 90 9.89 -18.68 -15.02
N ASP A 91 9.64 -19.19 -13.81
CA ASP A 91 8.39 -19.88 -13.50
C ASP A 91 7.26 -18.87 -13.28
N VAL A 92 7.53 -17.76 -12.58
CA VAL A 92 6.56 -16.67 -12.34
C VAL A 92 6.06 -16.09 -13.66
N ASP A 93 6.94 -15.93 -14.66
CA ASP A 93 6.60 -15.40 -15.98
C ASP A 93 5.62 -16.29 -16.76
N LEU A 94 5.54 -17.58 -16.42
CA LEU A 94 4.62 -18.54 -17.03
C LEU A 94 3.31 -18.72 -16.26
N MET A 95 3.19 -18.13 -15.06
CA MET A 95 1.98 -18.23 -14.25
C MET A 95 0.88 -17.31 -14.77
N ASP A 96 -0.38 -17.69 -14.52
CA ASP A 96 -1.52 -16.82 -14.79
C ASP A 96 -1.46 -15.58 -13.88
N LYS A 97 -1.79 -14.42 -14.44
CA LYS A 97 -1.67 -13.12 -13.77
C LYS A 97 -2.97 -12.36 -13.78
N GLU A 98 -3.15 -11.52 -12.76
CA GLU A 98 -4.25 -10.57 -12.67
C GLU A 98 -3.77 -9.24 -12.10
N GLY A 99 -4.54 -8.18 -12.32
CA GLY A 99 -4.15 -6.84 -11.92
C GLY A 99 -5.18 -5.82 -12.33
N LYS A 100 -4.89 -4.57 -11.97
CA LYS A 100 -5.69 -3.39 -12.30
C LYS A 100 -4.76 -2.23 -12.60
N ASP A 101 -5.26 -1.26 -13.34
CA ASP A 101 -4.54 0.01 -13.48
C ASP A 101 -4.42 0.71 -12.11
N ILE A 102 -3.34 1.45 -11.93
CA ILE A 102 -3.10 2.27 -10.74
C ILE A 102 -2.33 3.52 -11.11
N ILE A 103 -2.87 4.68 -10.73
CA ILE A 103 -2.25 5.99 -10.83
C ILE A 103 -2.24 6.65 -9.45
N CYS A 104 -1.32 7.59 -9.24
CA CYS A 104 -1.24 8.38 -8.02
C CYS A 104 -1.54 9.85 -8.34
N ALA A 105 -2.55 10.42 -7.70
CA ALA A 105 -2.72 11.87 -7.66
C ALA A 105 -2.00 12.44 -6.43
N VAL A 106 -1.16 13.45 -6.65
CA VAL A 106 -0.27 14.03 -5.65
C VAL A 106 -0.64 15.49 -5.46
N ASN A 107 -1.02 15.87 -4.25
CA ASN A 107 -1.28 17.25 -3.88
C ASN A 107 -0.12 17.79 -3.04
N PHE A 108 0.39 18.95 -3.44
CA PHE A 108 1.38 19.70 -2.68
C PHE A 108 0.71 20.85 -1.93
N VAL A 109 0.79 20.81 -0.61
CA VAL A 109 0.03 21.71 0.25
C VAL A 109 0.95 22.47 1.20
N SER A 110 0.69 23.77 1.35
CA SER A 110 1.35 24.65 2.32
C SER A 110 0.28 25.33 3.16
N VAL A 111 0.32 25.12 4.47
CA VAL A 111 -0.75 25.50 5.39
C VAL A 111 -0.41 26.81 6.08
N ARG A 112 -1.40 27.70 6.21
CA ARG A 112 -1.24 28.98 6.89
C ARG A 112 -0.84 28.72 8.36
N PRO A 113 0.19 29.40 8.89
CA PRO A 113 0.58 29.25 10.28
C PRO A 113 -0.60 29.52 11.22
N GLY A 114 -0.89 28.56 12.10
CA GLY A 114 -2.00 28.60 13.05
C GLY A 114 -3.27 27.84 12.62
N ASP A 115 -3.36 27.42 11.34
CA ASP A 115 -4.52 26.69 10.80
C ASP A 115 -4.25 25.18 10.64
N GLU A 116 -3.10 24.66 11.10
CA GLU A 116 -2.65 23.28 10.85
C GLU A 116 -3.66 22.22 11.33
N ASP A 117 -4.17 22.36 12.54
CA ASP A 117 -5.14 21.40 13.09
C ASP A 117 -6.47 21.43 12.34
N LEU A 118 -6.91 22.63 11.91
CA LEU A 118 -8.14 22.81 11.13
C LEU A 118 -7.99 22.20 9.73
N PHE A 119 -6.83 22.41 9.11
CA PHE A 119 -6.48 21.79 7.85
C PHE A 119 -6.48 20.27 7.97
N LEU A 120 -5.77 19.70 8.95
CA LEU A 120 -5.68 18.25 9.14
C LEU A 120 -7.05 17.63 9.43
N GLY A 121 -7.90 18.29 10.23
CA GLY A 121 -9.28 17.86 10.47
C GLY A 121 -10.09 17.79 9.19
N GLY A 122 -10.08 18.86 8.38
CA GLY A 122 -10.77 18.88 7.08
C GLY A 122 -10.23 17.85 6.09
N MET A 123 -8.90 17.63 6.07
CA MET A 123 -8.28 16.62 5.24
C MET A 123 -8.68 15.20 5.64
N MET A 124 -8.77 14.90 6.94
CA MET A 124 -9.26 13.61 7.41
C MET A 124 -10.71 13.36 7.01
N ASP A 125 -11.56 14.38 7.01
CA ASP A 125 -12.94 14.28 6.51
C ASP A 125 -12.99 13.98 5.01
N ILE A 126 -12.13 14.63 4.22
CA ILE A 126 -12.00 14.34 2.78
C ILE A 126 -11.55 12.90 2.58
N CYS A 127 -10.48 12.45 3.24
CA CYS A 127 -9.99 11.07 3.10
C CYS A 127 -11.08 10.04 3.42
N ARG A 128 -11.82 10.22 4.53
CA ARG A 128 -12.94 9.35 4.90
C ARG A 128 -14.05 9.33 3.83
N ALA A 129 -14.34 10.47 3.22
CA ALA A 129 -15.31 10.54 2.14
C ALA A 129 -14.83 9.82 0.87
N THR A 130 -13.52 9.84 0.61
CA THR A 130 -12.91 9.20 -0.55
C THR A 130 -12.84 7.67 -0.43
N GLU A 131 -12.74 7.12 0.79
CA GLU A 131 -12.54 5.68 1.04
C GLU A 131 -13.60 4.78 0.39
N ALA A 132 -14.83 5.25 0.23
CA ALA A 132 -15.94 4.49 -0.34
C ALA A 132 -16.15 4.75 -1.84
N MET A 133 -15.31 5.56 -2.48
CA MET A 133 -15.49 5.93 -3.88
C MET A 133 -15.04 4.83 -4.83
N ASP A 134 -15.77 4.71 -5.94
CA ASP A 134 -15.43 3.75 -6.97
C ASP A 134 -14.06 4.05 -7.60
N GLY A 135 -13.25 3.02 -7.80
CA GLY A 135 -11.89 3.14 -8.29
C GLY A 135 -10.88 3.77 -7.30
N TYR A 136 -11.27 4.12 -6.07
CA TYR A 136 -10.32 4.57 -5.05
C TYR A 136 -9.53 3.38 -4.47
N LEU A 137 -8.21 3.54 -4.39
CA LEU A 137 -7.30 2.51 -3.94
C LEU A 137 -6.59 2.90 -2.63
N GLY A 138 -6.82 4.07 -2.05
CA GLY A 138 -6.23 4.47 -0.76
C GLY A 138 -5.46 5.78 -0.81
N SER A 139 -4.98 6.24 0.34
CA SER A 139 -4.23 7.50 0.47
C SER A 139 -3.12 7.45 1.51
N LYS A 140 -2.24 8.45 1.44
CA LYS A 140 -1.26 8.80 2.47
C LYS A 140 -1.19 10.30 2.61
N VAL A 141 -1.11 10.79 3.84
CA VAL A 141 -0.82 12.20 4.15
C VAL A 141 0.54 12.25 4.83
N LEU A 142 1.47 13.01 4.26
CA LEU A 142 2.84 13.14 4.73
C LEU A 142 3.10 14.59 5.09
N GLU A 143 3.61 14.84 6.28
CA GLU A 143 4.09 16.15 6.71
C GLU A 143 5.60 16.23 6.50
N VAL A 144 6.11 17.37 6.02
CA VAL A 144 7.55 17.64 6.03
C VAL A 144 8.01 17.83 7.47
N SER A 145 8.70 16.82 8.01
CA SER A 145 9.25 16.84 9.36
C SER A 145 10.66 17.42 9.47
N GLY A 146 11.30 17.74 8.34
CA GLY A 146 12.66 18.30 8.29
C GLY A 146 13.29 18.16 6.91
N VAL A 147 14.58 18.51 6.81
CA VAL A 147 15.38 18.41 5.60
C VAL A 147 16.67 17.65 5.89
N SER A 148 16.98 16.63 5.09
CA SER A 148 18.24 15.89 5.23
C SER A 148 19.39 16.73 4.70
N ALA A 149 20.21 17.29 5.59
CA ALA A 149 21.40 18.05 5.19
C ALA A 149 22.34 17.21 4.32
N ALA A 150 22.64 15.96 4.73
CA ALA A 150 23.48 15.05 3.96
C ALA A 150 22.87 14.69 2.60
N GLY A 151 21.56 14.39 2.56
CA GLY A 151 20.85 14.07 1.32
C GLY A 151 20.74 15.26 0.35
N SER A 152 20.83 16.49 0.87
CA SER A 152 20.78 17.74 0.10
C SER A 152 22.15 18.39 -0.12
N LEU A 153 23.24 17.74 0.31
CA LEU A 153 24.61 18.28 0.23
C LEU A 153 24.76 19.65 0.94
N LEU A 154 24.02 19.86 2.02
CA LEU A 154 24.10 21.05 2.88
C LEU A 154 25.11 20.82 4.03
N PRO A 155 25.69 21.87 4.61
CA PRO A 155 26.53 21.74 5.81
C PRO A 155 25.73 21.15 6.98
N GLU A 156 26.34 20.26 7.78
CA GLU A 156 25.67 19.52 8.87
C GLU A 156 24.93 20.41 9.88
N SER A 157 25.35 21.66 10.06
CA SER A 157 24.69 22.63 10.94
C SER A 157 23.29 23.09 10.48
N HIS A 158 22.75 22.52 9.40
CA HIS A 158 21.48 22.92 8.77
C HIS A 158 20.43 21.78 8.72
N SER A 159 20.54 20.76 9.57
CA SER A 159 19.52 19.68 9.64
C SER A 159 18.23 20.11 10.34
N ASP A 160 18.34 20.97 11.34
CA ASP A 160 17.23 21.36 12.21
C ASP A 160 16.59 22.65 11.70
N LEU A 161 16.00 22.57 10.51
CA LEU A 161 15.29 23.69 9.90
C LEU A 161 13.83 23.69 10.32
N GLU A 162 13.39 24.81 10.88
CA GLU A 162 11.97 25.07 11.08
C GLU A 162 11.27 25.26 9.72
N ILE A 163 10.20 24.50 9.47
CA ILE A 163 9.46 24.53 8.21
C ILE A 163 8.21 25.39 8.38
N ILE A 164 8.28 26.64 7.93
CA ILE A 164 7.16 27.60 7.92
C ILE A 164 6.98 28.14 6.49
N PRO A 165 5.76 28.09 5.92
CA PRO A 165 4.58 27.37 6.41
C PRO A 165 4.81 25.86 6.49
N ARG A 166 4.03 25.15 7.31
CA ARG A 166 4.04 23.68 7.33
C ARG A 166 3.62 23.14 5.96
N LYS A 167 4.34 22.12 5.48
CA LYS A 167 4.16 21.55 4.15
C LYS A 167 3.70 20.10 4.26
N TYR A 168 2.73 19.74 3.42
CA TYR A 168 2.18 18.41 3.34
C TYR A 168 2.19 17.91 1.89
N ILE A 169 2.34 16.60 1.73
CA ILE A 169 2.11 15.87 0.50
C ILE A 169 0.94 14.92 0.76
N ILE A 170 -0.08 14.98 -0.08
CA ILE A 170 -1.20 14.04 -0.04
C ILE A 170 -1.12 13.17 -1.29
N LEU A 171 -1.03 11.88 -1.08
CA LEU A 171 -1.04 10.86 -2.13
C LEU A 171 -2.40 10.20 -2.12
N THR A 172 -3.06 10.09 -3.26
CA THR A 172 -4.26 9.27 -3.45
C THR A 172 -4.06 8.35 -4.63
N TYR A 173 -4.42 7.09 -4.47
CA TYR A 173 -4.25 6.05 -5.49
C TYR A 173 -5.59 5.72 -6.11
N TRP A 174 -5.63 5.59 -7.43
CA TRP A 174 -6.86 5.40 -8.19
C TRP A 174 -6.68 4.40 -9.32
N GLU A 175 -7.74 3.71 -9.70
CA GLU A 175 -7.75 2.82 -10.87
C GLU A 175 -7.57 3.59 -12.18
N SER A 176 -7.98 4.86 -12.24
CA SER A 176 -7.77 5.73 -13.40
C SER A 176 -7.84 7.21 -13.06
N LYS A 177 -7.35 8.06 -13.97
CA LYS A 177 -7.55 9.52 -13.87
C LYS A 177 -9.03 9.87 -13.92
N GLU A 178 -9.82 9.17 -14.73
CA GLU A 178 -11.26 9.40 -14.83
C GLU A 178 -11.98 9.10 -13.51
N ALA A 179 -11.61 8.03 -12.81
CA ALA A 179 -12.17 7.70 -11.50
C ALA A 179 -11.85 8.79 -10.46
N HIS A 180 -10.61 9.31 -10.48
CA HIS A 180 -10.23 10.46 -9.65
C HIS A 180 -11.04 11.71 -10.01
N GLU A 181 -11.14 12.10 -11.27
CA GLU A 181 -11.85 13.34 -11.65
C GLU A 181 -13.34 13.27 -11.28
N LYS A 182 -13.98 12.11 -11.44
CA LYS A 182 -15.36 11.87 -10.98
C LYS A 182 -15.53 12.06 -9.47
N SER A 183 -14.48 11.84 -8.68
CA SER A 183 -14.55 12.07 -7.23
C SER A 183 -14.79 13.55 -6.89
N HIS A 184 -14.25 14.47 -7.69
CA HIS A 184 -14.42 15.92 -7.53
C HIS A 184 -15.82 16.40 -7.88
N GLU A 185 -16.58 15.61 -8.65
CA GLU A 185 -17.96 15.92 -9.03
C GLU A 185 -18.98 15.51 -7.96
N LEU A 186 -18.59 14.67 -6.99
CA LEU A 186 -19.47 14.23 -5.92
C LEU A 186 -19.76 15.40 -4.96
N PRO A 187 -21.02 15.82 -4.75
CA PRO A 187 -21.35 17.01 -3.97
C PRO A 187 -20.73 17.03 -2.57
N ASP A 188 -20.82 15.90 -1.87
CA ASP A 188 -20.26 15.71 -0.52
C ASP A 188 -18.74 15.83 -0.47
N PHE A 189 -18.05 15.48 -1.56
CA PHE A 189 -16.60 15.62 -1.65
C PHE A 189 -16.23 17.04 -2.05
N PHE A 190 -16.92 17.59 -3.05
CA PHE A 190 -16.74 18.95 -3.53
C PHE A 190 -16.87 19.97 -2.39
N ASP A 191 -17.90 19.87 -1.55
CA ASP A 191 -18.12 20.78 -0.42
C ASP A 191 -16.99 20.69 0.61
N ARG A 192 -16.54 19.46 0.93
CA ARG A 192 -15.41 19.24 1.85
C ARG A 192 -14.11 19.77 1.26
N TYR A 193 -13.83 19.45 0.01
CA TYR A 193 -12.64 19.89 -0.72
C TYR A 193 -12.58 21.41 -0.80
N ASN A 194 -13.68 22.08 -1.15
CA ASN A 194 -13.74 23.55 -1.21
C ASN A 194 -13.59 24.23 0.16
N SER A 195 -13.79 23.50 1.25
CA SER A 195 -13.60 24.05 2.60
C SER A 195 -12.12 24.18 3.00
N VAL A 196 -11.23 23.44 2.34
CA VAL A 196 -9.81 23.33 2.70
C VAL A 196 -8.93 24.49 2.20
N PRO A 197 -9.08 25.01 0.96
CA PRO A 197 -8.22 26.07 0.44
C PRO A 197 -8.08 27.32 1.32
N LYS A 198 -9.07 27.65 2.14
CA LYS A 198 -9.02 28.80 3.05
C LYS A 198 -7.92 28.69 4.11
N TYR A 199 -7.51 27.48 4.47
CA TYR A 199 -6.42 27.22 5.42
C TYR A 199 -5.04 27.23 4.76
N LEU A 200 -4.98 27.35 3.42
CA LEU A 200 -3.73 27.22 2.69
C LEU A 200 -3.11 28.59 2.41
N THR A 201 -1.78 28.60 2.22
CA THR A 201 -1.06 29.80 1.77
C THR A 201 -1.18 30.02 0.26
N GLN A 202 -1.55 28.98 -0.48
CA GLN A 202 -1.75 28.98 -1.93
C GLN A 202 -2.80 27.94 -2.30
N MET A 203 -3.38 28.06 -3.50
CA MET A 203 -4.28 27.03 -4.02
C MET A 203 -3.56 25.69 -4.08
N PRO A 204 -4.22 24.57 -3.72
CA PRO A 204 -3.62 23.25 -3.84
C PRO A 204 -3.34 22.97 -5.32
N TYR A 205 -2.18 22.40 -5.58
CA TYR A 205 -1.78 21.97 -6.92
C TYR A 205 -1.68 20.45 -6.91
N GLU A 206 -2.42 19.83 -7.84
CA GLU A 206 -2.53 18.37 -7.97
C GLU A 206 -1.93 17.91 -9.29
N GLU A 207 -1.12 16.85 -9.23
CA GLU A 207 -0.47 16.23 -10.37
C GLU A 207 -0.72 14.71 -10.38
N PHE A 208 -0.86 14.14 -11.57
CA PHE A 208 -0.93 12.69 -11.74
C PHE A 208 0.44 12.09 -12.03
N TYR A 209 0.76 11.01 -11.34
CA TYR A 209 1.97 10.22 -11.48
C TYR A 209 1.63 8.77 -11.83
N GLU A 210 2.42 8.18 -12.72
CA GLU A 210 2.39 6.75 -13.00
C GLU A 210 3.23 5.98 -11.98
N ILE A 211 2.73 4.81 -11.56
CA ILE A 211 3.53 3.89 -10.74
C ILE A 211 4.48 3.12 -11.67
N LEU A 212 5.77 3.48 -11.58
CA LEU A 212 6.84 2.81 -12.31
C LEU A 212 7.45 1.64 -11.54
N LYS A 213 7.44 1.69 -10.20
CA LYS A 213 8.01 0.69 -9.29
C LYS A 213 7.46 0.85 -7.88
#